data_AF-A0A7D7XJG1-F1
#
_entry.id   AF-A0A7D7XJG1-F1
#
_cell.length_a   1.000
_cell.length_b   1.000
_cell.length_c   1.000
_cell.angle_alpha   90.00
_cell.angle_beta   90.00
_cell.angle_gamma   90.00
#
_symmetry.space_group_name_H-M   'P 1'
#
loop_
_entity.id
_entity.type
_entity.pdbx_description
1 polymer ?
#
loop_
_entity_poly.entity_id
_entity_poly.type
_entity_poly.pdbx_seq_one_letter_code
_entity_poly.pdbx_strand_id
1 'polypeptide(L)'
;MRHPRKLARSLGITLLPLLTLVACRRQSYVVPEAPMPPNTVLLSQSLRELTAQHPDFPLKLIDKLDNGGKRGPALLTPKLLDELRKRVLGKDWQGLDRFPGWTMRAINPTVRVVGHIAGKDATLEAASAVHPGAQVKVSDGTQQDTKPQLSAEQQRAYLDLGPYALGQGGTVALDDPSPLPPFTTEGLVTPLGDGFVRGDGPNQFAPVHAASQRLADLLNRLAANKLDGAATVSAGLHPTRAGHRKPSSEVAFEEQRVDHTTATTPEGLMQILQETGHTVTVDDARYFANFAHLHYKGMDVMAPFWIDTGMTVPGSRESTGRARPLLVPVSHAELEWHIRGPHVNADVSYYFGVDGKAEWRTMDTLDQAWVLRRAAHTYTGDQTLEVTRLAGLMTVAYMHLHAAHPAMPFGGYYALGVCQDGVSAVEKKMTGAVTLFPNTADITLFNDPRDAEINALFKVIPHDRDGNAPSRERIFGSLPVAPADDSRHAFDAITIPGLAADLNAVYSGAAPNPVDGPHSWRTYVFAGATLLILIVSITVFSVYRRDRIPT
;
A
#
# COMPACT_ATOMS: atom_id res chain seq x y z
N MET A 1 66.00 -51.61 28.94
CA MET A 1 64.60 -51.18 28.67
C MET A 1 64.64 -50.03 27.67
N ARG A 2 64.37 -50.31 26.39
CA ARG A 2 64.32 -49.31 25.31
C ARG A 2 63.03 -49.51 24.51
N HIS A 3 62.33 -48.41 24.27
CA HIS A 3 61.04 -48.29 23.56
C HIS A 3 61.01 -48.91 22.15
N PRO A 4 59.83 -49.39 21.69
CA PRO A 4 59.46 -49.35 20.29
C PRO A 4 58.41 -48.26 20.00
N ARG A 5 58.94 -47.24 19.32
CA ARG A 5 58.40 -46.41 18.22
C ARG A 5 56.90 -46.44 17.88
N LYS A 6 56.33 -45.24 18.04
CA LYS A 6 55.20 -44.64 17.30
C LYS A 6 55.45 -44.71 15.78
N LEU A 7 54.55 -45.33 15.00
CA LEU A 7 54.54 -45.21 13.54
C LEU A 7 53.17 -45.57 12.91
N ALA A 8 52.11 -44.89 13.34
CA ALA A 8 50.78 -45.02 12.72
C ALA A 8 49.90 -43.78 12.96
N ARG A 9 50.32 -42.56 12.55
CA ARG A 9 49.46 -41.35 12.66
C ARG A 9 49.56 -40.31 11.53
N SER A 10 50.17 -40.60 10.38
CA SER A 10 50.53 -39.53 9.41
C SER A 10 49.86 -39.61 8.03
N LEU A 11 48.69 -40.22 7.88
CA LEU A 11 47.98 -40.28 6.58
C LEU A 11 46.51 -39.82 6.61
N GLY A 12 46.05 -39.19 7.70
CA GLY A 12 44.65 -38.77 7.87
C GLY A 12 44.36 -37.28 7.65
N ILE A 13 45.33 -36.45 7.27
CA ILE A 13 45.20 -34.98 7.40
C ILE A 13 44.99 -34.24 6.05
N THR A 14 45.21 -34.87 4.90
CA THR A 14 45.29 -34.13 3.61
C THR A 14 44.00 -34.05 2.77
N LEU A 15 42.86 -34.63 3.18
CA LEU A 15 41.61 -34.56 2.40
C LEU A 15 40.49 -33.66 2.94
N LEU A 16 40.55 -33.25 4.20
CA LEU A 16 39.51 -32.38 4.77
C LEU A 16 39.45 -30.94 4.21
N PRO A 17 40.55 -30.31 3.71
CA PRO A 17 40.46 -28.91 3.28
C PRO A 17 39.88 -28.72 1.86
N LEU A 18 39.76 -29.76 1.03
CA LEU A 18 39.26 -29.60 -0.35
C LEU A 18 37.73 -29.72 -0.45
N LEU A 19 37.09 -30.53 0.41
CA LEU A 19 35.62 -30.67 0.47
C LEU A 19 34.93 -29.48 1.16
N THR A 20 35.67 -28.67 1.93
CA THR A 20 35.16 -27.43 2.55
C THR A 20 35.16 -26.23 1.61
N LEU A 21 35.91 -26.27 0.49
CA LEU A 21 35.98 -25.16 -0.48
C LEU A 21 34.90 -25.23 -1.59
N VAL A 22 34.30 -26.40 -1.83
CA VAL A 22 33.24 -26.59 -2.84
C VAL A 22 31.83 -26.60 -2.20
N ALA A 23 31.74 -26.65 -0.87
CA ALA A 23 30.49 -26.54 -0.14
C ALA A 23 29.98 -25.10 -0.13
N CYS A 24 29.13 -24.79 -1.11
CA CYS A 24 28.13 -23.72 -1.08
C CYS A 24 28.67 -22.31 -0.82
N ARG A 25 28.98 -21.57 -1.90
CA ARG A 25 28.71 -20.12 -1.90
C ARG A 25 27.19 -19.94 -1.73
N ARG A 26 26.72 -20.02 -0.49
CA ARG A 26 25.37 -19.64 -0.09
C ARG A 26 25.31 -18.14 -0.30
N GLN A 27 24.60 -17.68 -1.31
CA GLN A 27 24.21 -16.27 -1.40
C GLN A 27 23.17 -16.03 -0.29
N SER A 28 23.63 -15.78 0.94
CA SER A 28 22.80 -15.06 1.90
C SER A 28 22.42 -13.74 1.24
N TYR A 29 21.13 -13.40 1.21
CA TYR A 29 20.71 -12.08 0.72
C TYR A 29 21.48 -11.03 1.53
N VAL A 30 22.26 -10.21 0.84
CA VAL A 30 22.89 -9.02 1.42
C VAL A 30 22.15 -7.88 0.77
N VAL A 31 21.49 -7.04 1.58
CA VAL A 31 20.80 -5.86 1.07
C VAL A 31 21.83 -5.04 0.29
N PRO A 32 21.67 -4.87 -1.03
CA PRO A 32 22.57 -4.03 -1.78
C PRO A 32 22.53 -2.62 -1.21
N GLU A 33 23.68 -2.03 -0.88
CA GLU A 33 23.72 -0.63 -0.41
C GLU A 33 23.44 0.37 -1.55
N ALA A 34 23.40 -0.13 -2.80
CA ALA A 34 23.09 0.63 -4.00
C ALA A 34 22.48 -0.28 -5.08
N PRO A 35 21.69 0.27 -6.03
CA PRO A 35 21.23 1.66 -6.06
C PRO A 35 20.17 1.94 -5.00
N MET A 36 20.20 3.15 -4.44
CA MET A 36 19.15 3.73 -3.60
C MET A 36 18.56 4.92 -4.36
N PRO A 37 17.26 5.24 -4.19
CA PRO A 37 16.74 6.50 -4.69
C PRO A 37 17.51 7.70 -4.11
N PRO A 38 17.56 8.84 -4.82
CA PRO A 38 18.21 10.05 -4.32
C PRO A 38 17.66 10.44 -2.93
N ASN A 39 18.52 10.99 -2.08
CA ASN A 39 18.16 11.47 -0.74
C ASN A 39 17.42 10.44 0.14
N THR A 40 17.68 9.14 -0.02
CA THR A 40 16.99 8.08 0.72
C THR A 40 17.97 7.23 1.54
N VAL A 41 17.54 6.83 2.74
CA VAL A 41 18.24 5.89 3.63
C VAL A 41 17.32 4.72 3.98
N LEU A 42 17.87 3.52 4.18
CA LEU A 42 17.08 2.38 4.66
C LEU A 42 16.68 2.57 6.13
N LEU A 43 15.51 2.07 6.51
CA LEU A 43 15.10 2.00 7.91
C LEU A 43 16.13 1.24 8.76
N SER A 44 16.71 0.15 8.26
CA SER A 44 17.74 -0.58 9.00
C SER A 44 19.03 0.21 9.19
N GLN A 45 19.45 0.98 8.19
CA GLN A 45 20.67 1.79 8.25
C GLN A 45 20.54 2.91 9.29
N SER A 46 19.42 3.65 9.23
CA SER A 46 19.13 4.73 10.17
C SER A 46 18.96 4.22 11.61
N LEU A 47 18.24 3.12 11.81
CA LEU A 47 18.11 2.52 13.14
C LEU A 47 19.41 1.92 13.67
N ARG A 48 20.25 1.35 12.81
CA ARG A 48 21.57 0.83 13.21
C ARG A 48 22.48 1.95 13.70
N GLU A 49 22.53 3.07 12.98
CA GLU A 49 23.31 4.25 13.40
C GLU A 49 22.80 4.78 14.75
N LEU A 50 21.48 4.96 14.87
CA LEU A 50 20.90 5.46 16.10
C LEU A 50 21.06 4.50 17.27
N THR A 51 20.91 3.19 17.06
CA THR A 51 21.11 2.20 18.14
C THR A 51 22.55 2.24 18.66
N ALA A 52 23.51 2.57 17.80
CA ALA A 52 24.91 2.73 18.20
C ALA A 52 25.16 4.02 19.01
N GLN A 53 24.45 5.11 18.70
CA GLN A 53 24.58 6.40 19.39
C GLN A 53 23.72 6.50 20.66
N HIS A 54 22.51 5.96 20.60
CA HIS A 54 21.44 6.03 21.59
C HIS A 54 20.76 4.64 21.72
N PRO A 55 21.31 3.72 22.54
CA PRO A 55 20.82 2.34 22.63
C PRO A 55 19.35 2.17 23.03
N ASP A 56 18.76 3.16 23.68
CA ASP A 56 17.36 3.21 24.11
C ASP A 56 16.40 3.83 23.08
N PHE A 57 16.92 4.50 22.04
CA PHE A 57 16.11 5.16 21.02
C PHE A 57 15.13 4.21 20.31
N PRO A 58 15.51 3.00 19.86
CA PRO A 58 14.57 2.18 19.09
C PRO A 58 13.36 1.73 19.91
N LEU A 59 13.52 1.54 21.22
CA LEU A 59 12.40 1.27 22.13
C LEU A 59 11.51 2.50 22.25
N LYS A 60 12.08 3.69 22.43
CA LYS A 60 11.31 4.95 22.44
C LYS A 60 10.58 5.18 21.12
N LEU A 61 11.18 4.86 19.98
CA LEU A 61 10.53 4.97 18.67
C LEU A 61 9.36 3.99 18.57
N ILE A 62 9.56 2.72 18.91
CA ILE A 62 8.49 1.71 18.90
C ILE A 62 7.37 2.13 19.85
N ASP A 63 7.71 2.60 21.05
CA ASP A 63 6.74 3.09 22.02
C ASP A 63 6.04 4.35 21.51
N LYS A 64 6.68 5.22 20.72
CA LYS A 64 6.02 6.38 20.09
C LYS A 64 5.09 5.96 18.94
N LEU A 65 5.46 4.92 18.19
CA LEU A 65 4.59 4.31 17.18
C LEU A 65 3.36 3.66 17.83
N ASP A 66 3.51 3.13 19.05
CA ASP A 66 2.44 2.52 19.86
C ASP A 66 1.58 3.58 20.61
N ASN A 67 2.23 4.59 21.20
CA ASN A 67 1.62 5.65 22.03
C ASN A 67 0.92 6.75 21.23
N GLY A 68 0.84 6.64 19.90
CA GLY A 68 0.21 7.63 19.03
C GLY A 68 -1.26 7.92 19.33
N GLY A 69 -1.92 7.12 20.20
CA GLY A 69 -3.18 7.44 20.89
C GLY A 69 -4.42 7.52 20.00
N LYS A 70 -4.25 7.81 18.71
CA LYS A 70 -5.20 7.44 17.69
C LYS A 70 -5.21 5.91 17.66
N ARG A 71 -6.40 5.33 17.53
CA ARG A 71 -6.63 4.00 16.95
C ARG A 71 -6.12 4.03 15.50
N GLY A 72 -4.82 4.25 15.41
CA GLY A 72 -4.11 4.67 14.23
C GLY A 72 -3.89 3.41 13.40
N PRO A 73 -4.16 3.47 12.11
CA PRO A 73 -4.10 2.34 11.20
C PRO A 73 -2.67 2.00 10.77
N ALA A 74 -1.69 2.32 11.62
CA ALA A 74 -0.39 1.71 11.51
C ALA A 74 -0.65 0.21 11.60
N LEU A 75 -0.52 -0.45 10.46
CA LEU A 75 -0.74 -1.88 10.23
C LEU A 75 -0.02 -2.80 11.22
N LEU A 76 0.81 -2.24 12.10
CA LEU A 76 1.55 -2.90 13.13
C LEU A 76 0.63 -3.24 14.30
N THR A 77 -0.16 -4.29 14.11
CA THR A 77 -0.81 -5.02 15.21
C THR A 77 0.18 -5.35 16.34
N PRO A 78 -0.27 -5.66 17.57
CA PRO A 78 0.63 -5.98 18.68
C PRO A 78 1.66 -7.07 18.34
N LYS A 79 1.26 -8.09 17.57
CA LYS A 79 2.17 -9.14 17.09
C LYS A 79 3.21 -8.60 16.11
N LEU A 80 2.83 -7.70 15.20
CA LEU A 80 3.77 -7.06 14.28
C LEU A 80 4.73 -6.12 15.01
N LEU A 81 4.26 -5.36 16.01
CA LEU A 81 5.13 -4.55 16.86
C LEU A 81 6.13 -5.41 17.64
N ASP A 82 5.69 -6.54 18.19
CA ASP A 82 6.58 -7.49 18.86
C ASP A 82 7.62 -8.07 17.89
N GLU A 83 7.22 -8.45 16.69
CA GLU A 83 8.13 -8.96 15.64
C GLU A 83 9.11 -7.90 15.12
N LEU A 84 8.67 -6.65 15.00
CA LEU A 84 9.52 -5.49 14.70
C LEU A 84 10.54 -5.29 15.83
N ARG A 85 10.08 -5.28 17.08
CA ARG A 85 10.93 -5.14 18.28
C ARG A 85 11.99 -6.23 18.34
N LYS A 86 11.62 -7.50 18.11
CA LYS A 86 12.58 -8.62 18.08
C LYS A 86 13.67 -8.44 17.04
N ARG A 87 13.33 -7.98 15.83
CA ARG A 87 14.31 -7.75 14.76
C ARG A 87 15.28 -6.62 15.11
N VAL A 88 14.74 -5.50 15.58
CA VAL A 88 15.54 -4.33 15.96
C VAL A 88 16.47 -4.67 17.13
N LEU A 89 15.96 -5.25 18.21
CA LEU A 89 16.78 -5.63 19.38
C LEU A 89 17.75 -6.78 19.09
N GLY A 90 17.32 -7.73 18.26
CA GLY A 90 18.14 -8.84 17.76
C GLY A 90 19.17 -8.42 16.70
N LYS A 91 19.16 -7.15 16.27
CA LYS A 91 20.03 -6.60 15.22
C LYS A 91 19.88 -7.33 13.87
N ASP A 92 18.69 -7.87 13.60
CA ASP A 92 18.32 -8.47 12.31
C ASP A 92 17.96 -7.37 11.29
N TRP A 93 18.97 -6.61 10.89
CA TRP A 93 18.83 -5.47 9.97
C TRP A 93 18.33 -5.90 8.58
N GLN A 94 18.77 -7.06 8.12
CA GLN A 94 18.35 -7.62 6.84
C GLN A 94 16.87 -8.04 6.87
N GLY A 95 16.42 -8.68 7.94
CA GLY A 95 15.01 -9.02 8.13
C GLY A 95 14.12 -7.79 8.28
N LEU A 96 14.67 -6.68 8.78
CA LEU A 96 13.97 -5.41 8.89
C LEU A 96 13.69 -4.75 7.54
N ASP A 97 14.66 -4.78 6.61
CA ASP A 97 14.50 -4.18 5.27
C ASP A 97 13.51 -4.94 4.39
N ARG A 98 13.04 -6.12 4.82
CA ARG A 98 12.02 -6.96 4.15
C ARG A 98 10.79 -7.20 5.03
N PHE A 99 10.58 -6.38 6.06
CA PHE A 99 9.51 -6.56 7.05
C PHE A 99 8.12 -6.08 6.55
N PRO A 100 7.01 -6.77 6.89
CA PRO A 100 6.98 -8.03 7.61
C PRO A 100 7.23 -9.25 6.71
N GLY A 101 7.08 -9.11 5.39
CA GLY A 101 7.22 -10.21 4.44
C GLY A 101 6.16 -11.28 4.65
N TRP A 102 4.95 -10.86 5.04
CA TRP A 102 3.84 -11.75 5.38
C TRP A 102 2.94 -11.99 4.18
N THR A 103 2.36 -13.18 4.11
CA THR A 103 1.26 -13.45 3.18
C THR A 103 -0.02 -12.75 3.67
N MET A 104 -0.98 -12.52 2.78
CA MET A 104 -2.31 -12.01 3.20
C MET A 104 -2.94 -12.86 4.30
N ARG A 105 -2.79 -14.19 4.21
CA ARG A 105 -3.28 -15.12 5.25
C ARG A 105 -2.70 -14.82 6.63
N ALA A 106 -1.44 -14.39 6.71
CA ALA A 106 -0.80 -14.04 7.99
C ALA A 106 -1.23 -12.65 8.49
N ILE A 107 -1.54 -11.72 7.60
CA ILE A 107 -1.99 -10.36 7.94
C ILE A 107 -3.40 -10.40 8.55
N ASN A 108 -4.34 -11.15 7.96
CA ASN A 108 -5.77 -11.04 8.27
C ASN A 108 -6.18 -11.43 9.70
N PRO A 109 -5.71 -12.54 10.31
CA PRO A 109 -6.02 -12.87 11.70
C PRO A 109 -5.55 -11.78 12.65
N THR A 110 -4.46 -11.12 12.31
CA THR A 110 -3.84 -10.12 13.17
C THR A 110 -4.66 -8.82 13.22
N VAL A 111 -5.29 -8.45 12.10
CA VAL A 111 -6.29 -7.37 12.05
C VAL A 111 -7.55 -7.74 12.84
N ARG A 112 -8.00 -9.01 12.74
CA ARG A 112 -9.18 -9.50 13.49
C ARG A 112 -8.99 -9.44 15.01
N VAL A 113 -7.83 -9.88 15.51
CA VAL A 113 -7.50 -9.85 16.96
C VAL A 113 -7.52 -8.43 17.53
N VAL A 114 -7.08 -7.42 16.78
CA VAL A 114 -7.19 -6.03 17.25
C VAL A 114 -8.64 -5.56 17.30
N GLY A 115 -9.48 -6.01 16.36
CA GLY A 115 -10.94 -5.86 16.45
C GLY A 115 -11.55 -6.51 17.68
N HIS A 116 -11.10 -7.73 18.01
CA HIS A 116 -11.57 -8.50 19.17
C HIS A 116 -11.23 -7.82 20.51
N ILE A 117 -10.02 -7.27 20.67
CA ILE A 117 -9.59 -6.60 21.91
C ILE A 117 -10.25 -5.23 22.08
N ALA A 118 -10.48 -4.51 20.98
CA ALA A 118 -11.15 -3.22 21.01
C ALA A 118 -12.67 -3.33 21.30
N GLY A 119 -13.30 -4.46 20.94
CA GLY A 119 -14.75 -4.66 21.08
C GLY A 119 -15.25 -5.24 22.41
N LYS A 120 -14.41 -5.92 23.21
CA LYS A 120 -14.75 -6.56 24.50
C LYS A 120 -16.15 -7.22 24.56
N ASP A 121 -16.51 -8.03 23.57
CA ASP A 121 -17.80 -8.74 23.54
C ASP A 121 -17.57 -10.26 23.37
N ALA A 122 -17.86 -11.02 24.43
CA ALA A 122 -17.71 -12.47 24.49
C ALA A 122 -18.69 -13.23 23.57
N THR A 123 -19.80 -12.59 23.18
CA THR A 123 -20.79 -13.14 22.24
C THR A 123 -20.28 -13.07 20.79
N LEU A 124 -19.55 -12.00 20.46
CA LEU A 124 -18.80 -11.87 19.19
C LEU A 124 -17.67 -12.92 19.09
N GLU A 125 -17.06 -13.29 20.22
CA GLU A 125 -16.01 -14.32 20.31
C GLU A 125 -16.54 -15.72 19.94
N ALA A 126 -17.69 -16.12 20.49
CA ALA A 126 -18.30 -17.42 20.21
C ALA A 126 -18.86 -17.52 18.77
N ALA A 127 -19.44 -16.43 18.24
CA ALA A 127 -20.01 -16.40 16.90
C ALA A 127 -18.93 -16.39 15.79
N SER A 128 -17.84 -15.64 15.99
CA SER A 128 -16.75 -15.54 15.00
C SER A 128 -15.87 -16.78 14.90
N ALA A 129 -15.83 -17.60 15.96
CA ALA A 129 -15.14 -18.89 15.97
C ALA A 129 -15.86 -19.97 15.13
N VAL A 130 -17.17 -19.83 14.92
CA VAL A 130 -18.03 -20.83 14.25
C VAL A 130 -18.53 -20.35 12.88
N HIS A 131 -18.77 -19.05 12.72
CA HIS A 131 -19.23 -18.42 11.48
C HIS A 131 -18.51 -17.08 11.22
N PRO A 132 -17.45 -17.05 10.39
CA PRO A 132 -16.73 -15.82 10.08
C PRO A 132 -17.65 -14.87 9.29
N GLY A 133 -18.12 -13.79 9.95
CA GLY A 133 -18.99 -12.76 9.35
C GLY A 133 -20.47 -12.81 9.77
N ALA A 134 -20.87 -13.67 10.70
CA ALA A 134 -22.28 -13.71 11.13
C ALA A 134 -22.68 -12.47 11.95
N GLN A 135 -23.81 -11.87 11.58
CA GLN A 135 -24.44 -10.78 12.33
C GLN A 135 -24.75 -11.22 13.76
N VAL A 136 -24.33 -10.43 14.75
CA VAL A 136 -24.84 -10.54 16.12
C VAL A 136 -26.29 -10.09 16.07
N LYS A 137 -27.23 -11.03 16.29
CA LYS A 137 -28.61 -10.66 16.59
C LYS A 137 -28.60 -9.93 17.93
N VAL A 138 -28.65 -8.60 17.89
CA VAL A 138 -28.98 -7.80 19.07
C VAL A 138 -30.44 -8.10 19.39
N SER A 139 -30.63 -9.04 20.32
CA SER A 139 -31.94 -9.39 20.84
C SER A 139 -32.37 -8.30 21.80
N ASP A 140 -33.21 -7.36 21.32
CA ASP A 140 -34.17 -6.63 22.15
C ASP A 140 -35.33 -6.10 21.28
N GLY A 141 -36.28 -7.01 21.00
CA GLY A 141 -37.70 -6.84 21.33
C GLY A 141 -38.57 -5.73 20.74
N THR A 142 -38.05 -4.67 20.13
CA THR A 142 -38.86 -3.59 19.55
C THR A 142 -38.21 -3.02 18.29
N GLN A 143 -38.30 -3.76 17.18
CA GLN A 143 -37.95 -3.24 15.85
C GLN A 143 -39.03 -2.28 15.38
N GLN A 144 -38.79 -0.98 15.59
CA GLN A 144 -39.29 0.03 14.69
C GLN A 144 -38.37 0.00 13.46
N ASP A 145 -38.92 -0.14 12.25
CA ASP A 145 -38.23 -0.24 10.95
C ASP A 145 -37.36 0.99 10.56
N THR A 146 -36.96 1.81 11.52
CA THR A 146 -36.04 2.92 11.30
C THR A 146 -34.65 2.35 11.09
N LYS A 147 -34.21 2.35 9.83
CA LYS A 147 -32.83 2.00 9.46
C LYS A 147 -31.84 2.78 10.34
N PRO A 148 -30.71 2.18 10.76
CA PRO A 148 -29.71 2.89 11.55
C PRO A 148 -29.22 4.13 10.81
N GLN A 149 -29.29 5.29 11.45
CA GLN A 149 -28.71 6.53 10.97
C GLN A 149 -27.64 6.99 11.95
N LEU A 150 -26.49 7.41 11.42
CA LEU A 150 -25.43 8.04 12.22
C LEU A 150 -25.89 9.44 12.63
N SER A 151 -25.59 9.85 13.86
CA SER A 151 -25.73 11.25 14.27
C SER A 151 -24.78 12.14 13.47
N ALA A 152 -25.04 13.45 13.41
CA ALA A 152 -24.17 14.40 12.73
C ALA A 152 -22.71 14.37 13.24
N GLU A 153 -22.51 14.11 14.53
CA GLU A 153 -21.19 13.94 15.14
C GLU A 153 -20.51 12.65 14.68
N GLN A 154 -21.26 11.55 14.62
CA GLN A 154 -20.73 10.28 14.13
C GLN A 154 -20.42 10.34 12.62
N GLN A 155 -21.20 11.08 11.85
CA GLN A 155 -20.95 11.29 10.42
C GLN A 155 -19.62 12.02 10.19
N ARG A 156 -19.32 13.05 11.00
CA ARG A 156 -18.02 13.77 10.95
C ARG A 156 -16.81 12.90 11.27
N ALA A 157 -17.00 11.79 11.97
CA ALA A 157 -15.91 10.84 12.22
C ALA A 157 -15.48 10.10 10.93
N TYR A 158 -16.39 9.98 9.96
CA TYR A 158 -16.21 9.16 8.76
C TYR A 158 -16.23 9.95 7.45
N LEU A 159 -16.58 11.24 7.51
CA LEU A 159 -16.61 12.14 6.36
C LEU A 159 -16.26 13.57 6.78
N ASP A 160 -15.21 14.13 6.20
CA ASP A 160 -14.85 15.54 6.34
C ASP A 160 -15.65 16.40 5.35
N LEU A 161 -16.30 17.42 5.90
CA LEU A 161 -17.14 18.35 5.16
C LEU A 161 -16.62 19.79 5.27
N GLY A 162 -15.47 19.97 5.93
CA GLY A 162 -14.92 21.27 6.28
C GLY A 162 -15.98 22.20 6.88
N PRO A 163 -16.25 23.37 6.26
CA PRO A 163 -17.24 24.33 6.76
C PRO A 163 -18.71 23.95 6.45
N TYR A 164 -18.96 22.89 5.70
CA TYR A 164 -20.31 22.57 5.18
C TYR A 164 -21.06 21.56 6.04
N ALA A 165 -21.89 22.03 6.98
CA ALA A 165 -22.69 21.13 7.81
C ALA A 165 -23.76 20.35 7.01
N LEU A 166 -24.05 19.10 7.40
CA LEU A 166 -25.07 18.26 6.76
C LEU A 166 -26.49 18.82 6.90
N GLY A 167 -26.81 19.41 8.05
CA GLY A 167 -28.13 20.02 8.32
C GLY A 167 -28.31 21.40 7.67
N GLN A 168 -27.30 21.93 6.99
CA GLN A 168 -27.34 23.25 6.35
C GLN A 168 -27.30 23.10 4.84
N GLY A 169 -28.33 23.63 4.17
CA GLY A 169 -28.37 23.76 2.71
C GLY A 169 -27.76 25.09 2.26
N GLY A 170 -27.58 25.24 0.95
CA GLY A 170 -27.12 26.49 0.36
C GLY A 170 -26.46 26.31 -1.00
N THR A 171 -25.93 27.41 -1.54
CA THR A 171 -25.15 27.43 -2.78
C THR A 171 -23.75 27.94 -2.49
N VAL A 172 -22.74 27.18 -2.90
CA VAL A 172 -21.32 27.55 -2.79
C VAL A 172 -20.85 28.09 -4.14
N ALA A 173 -20.57 29.39 -4.24
CA ALA A 173 -20.14 30.04 -5.48
C ALA A 173 -18.62 29.89 -5.70
N LEU A 174 -18.20 29.22 -6.76
CA LEU A 174 -16.79 28.89 -7.05
C LEU A 174 -16.04 29.95 -7.86
N ASP A 175 -16.68 31.06 -8.19
CA ASP A 175 -16.10 32.14 -9.01
C ASP A 175 -14.97 32.89 -8.31
N ASP A 176 -15.11 33.04 -6.99
CA ASP A 176 -14.14 33.76 -6.16
C ASP A 176 -13.07 32.80 -5.62
N PRO A 177 -11.83 33.31 -5.40
CA PRO A 177 -10.77 32.56 -4.74
C PRO A 177 -11.23 31.93 -3.42
N SER A 178 -10.67 30.77 -3.07
CA SER A 178 -11.00 30.09 -1.82
C SER A 178 -10.64 30.96 -0.61
N PRO A 179 -11.56 31.11 0.37
CA PRO A 179 -11.27 31.81 1.62
C PRO A 179 -10.58 30.93 2.66
N LEU A 180 -10.35 29.65 2.37
CA LEU A 180 -9.67 28.71 3.27
C LEU A 180 -8.20 29.09 3.47
N PRO A 181 -7.60 28.74 4.63
CA PRO A 181 -6.20 29.05 4.90
C PRO A 181 -5.26 28.37 3.88
N PRO A 182 -4.04 28.91 3.67
CA PRO A 182 -3.01 28.24 2.87
C PRO A 182 -2.48 26.99 3.59
N PHE A 183 -1.71 26.18 2.87
CA PHE A 183 -1.06 24.99 3.42
C PHE A 183 -0.23 25.30 4.67
N THR A 184 -0.28 24.40 5.65
CA THR A 184 0.55 24.46 6.86
C THR A 184 1.11 23.08 7.19
N THR A 185 2.35 23.03 7.70
CA THR A 185 2.95 21.80 8.25
C THR A 185 2.62 21.58 9.72
N GLU A 186 1.91 22.53 10.35
CA GLU A 186 1.54 22.43 11.77
C GLU A 186 0.66 21.19 12.01
N GLY A 187 1.09 20.34 12.94
CA GLY A 187 0.40 19.09 13.25
C GLY A 187 0.61 17.95 12.24
N LEU A 188 1.18 18.23 11.06
CA LEU A 188 1.56 17.21 10.07
C LEU A 188 2.95 16.64 10.35
N VAL A 189 3.89 17.52 10.70
CA VAL A 189 5.30 17.17 10.91
C VAL A 189 5.60 17.08 12.40
N THR A 190 5.97 15.87 12.86
CA THR A 190 6.24 15.57 14.26
C THR A 190 7.72 15.18 14.46
N PRO A 191 8.51 15.94 15.21
CA PRO A 191 9.87 15.53 15.57
C PRO A 191 9.82 14.34 16.53
N LEU A 192 10.60 13.29 16.24
CA LEU A 192 10.71 12.09 17.07
C LEU A 192 12.01 12.06 17.90
N GLY A 193 12.93 12.99 17.66
CA GLY A 193 14.24 13.10 18.34
C GLY A 193 15.41 12.64 17.45
N ASP A 194 16.64 13.05 17.79
CA ASP A 194 17.88 12.59 17.14
C ASP A 194 17.91 12.69 15.60
N GLY A 195 17.23 13.73 15.06
CA GLY A 195 17.12 13.96 13.62
C GLY A 195 16.05 13.12 12.91
N PHE A 196 15.27 12.31 13.65
CA PHE A 196 14.07 11.66 13.13
C PHE A 196 12.87 12.58 13.16
N VAL A 197 12.13 12.58 12.07
CA VAL A 197 10.87 13.31 11.90
C VAL A 197 9.86 12.38 11.23
N ARG A 198 8.58 12.52 11.60
CA ARG A 198 7.46 11.86 10.95
C ARG A 198 6.54 12.89 10.29
N GLY A 199 6.07 12.60 9.10
CA GLY A 199 5.24 13.48 8.28
C GLY A 199 6.05 14.18 7.20
N ASP A 200 5.35 14.62 6.16
CA ASP A 200 5.97 15.22 4.98
C ASP A 200 5.66 16.72 4.90
N GLY A 201 6.58 17.45 4.27
CA GLY A 201 6.44 18.87 3.98
C GLY A 201 5.55 19.15 2.77
N PRO A 202 5.46 20.42 2.33
CA PRO A 202 4.69 20.79 1.14
C PRO A 202 5.30 20.19 -0.14
N ASN A 203 4.45 19.83 -1.09
CA ASN A 203 4.85 19.52 -2.46
C ASN A 203 4.52 20.67 -3.44
N GLN A 204 4.63 20.39 -4.74
CA GLN A 204 4.35 21.35 -5.82
C GLN A 204 2.89 21.85 -5.89
N PHE A 205 1.94 21.16 -5.24
CA PHE A 205 0.52 21.51 -5.18
C PHE A 205 0.14 22.31 -3.91
N ALA A 206 1.03 22.42 -2.92
CA ALA A 206 0.80 23.24 -1.73
C ALA A 206 0.37 24.70 -2.02
N PRO A 207 0.85 25.39 -3.09
CA PRO A 207 0.37 26.72 -3.44
C PRO A 207 -1.14 26.81 -3.77
N VAL A 208 -1.77 25.69 -4.16
CA VAL A 208 -3.21 25.60 -4.45
C VAL A 208 -3.99 24.86 -3.35
N HIS A 209 -3.42 24.68 -2.16
CA HIS A 209 -4.06 23.99 -1.02
C HIS A 209 -5.46 24.53 -0.72
N ALA A 210 -5.61 25.86 -0.57
CA ALA A 210 -6.90 26.44 -0.20
C ALA A 210 -8.01 26.12 -1.23
N ALA A 211 -7.68 26.08 -2.53
CA ALA A 211 -8.62 25.71 -3.58
C ALA A 211 -8.90 24.21 -3.59
N SER A 212 -7.87 23.39 -3.36
CA SER A 212 -7.97 21.92 -3.28
C SER A 212 -8.80 21.48 -2.08
N GLN A 213 -8.57 22.04 -0.90
CA GLN A 213 -9.34 21.76 0.31
C GLN A 213 -10.81 22.13 0.11
N ARG A 214 -11.08 23.32 -0.45
CA ARG A 214 -12.45 23.78 -0.72
C ARG A 214 -13.17 22.83 -1.68
N LEU A 215 -12.46 22.37 -2.71
CA LEU A 215 -13.01 21.41 -3.66
C LEU A 215 -13.29 20.05 -3.00
N ALA A 216 -12.34 19.52 -2.22
CA ALA A 216 -12.51 18.26 -1.49
C ALA A 216 -13.73 18.31 -0.55
N ASP A 217 -13.82 19.34 0.29
CA ASP A 217 -14.94 19.58 1.22
C ASP A 217 -16.27 19.65 0.46
N LEU A 218 -16.30 20.35 -0.68
CA LEU A 218 -17.50 20.52 -1.48
C LEU A 218 -17.92 19.23 -2.18
N LEU A 219 -16.98 18.44 -2.72
CA LEU A 219 -17.29 17.14 -3.33
C LEU A 219 -17.83 16.14 -2.31
N ASN A 220 -17.21 16.07 -1.12
CA ASN A 220 -17.71 15.28 0.01
C ASN A 220 -19.13 15.72 0.37
N ARG A 221 -19.38 17.03 0.43
CA ARG A 221 -20.70 17.59 0.77
C ARG A 221 -21.76 17.32 -0.30
N LEU A 222 -21.40 17.42 -1.58
CA LEU A 222 -22.30 17.15 -2.70
C LEU A 222 -22.65 15.66 -2.75
N ALA A 223 -21.70 14.75 -2.49
CA ALA A 223 -21.99 13.33 -2.35
C ALA A 223 -22.98 13.07 -1.19
N ALA A 224 -22.75 13.75 -0.06
CA ALA A 224 -23.59 13.64 1.13
C ALA A 224 -25.03 14.17 0.96
N ASN A 225 -25.37 14.89 -0.13
CA ASN A 225 -26.76 15.23 -0.44
C ASN A 225 -27.67 14.00 -0.60
N LYS A 226 -27.09 12.81 -0.87
CA LYS A 226 -27.83 11.55 -0.97
C LYS A 226 -28.09 10.87 0.39
N LEU A 227 -27.52 11.38 1.48
CA LEU A 227 -27.76 10.83 2.82
C LEU A 227 -29.14 11.26 3.33
N ASP A 228 -29.84 10.34 3.97
CA ASP A 228 -31.13 10.61 4.59
C ASP A 228 -31.01 11.76 5.60
N GLY A 229 -31.87 12.77 5.48
CA GLY A 229 -31.92 13.92 6.39
C GLY A 229 -30.86 15.00 6.13
N ALA A 230 -29.98 14.84 5.14
CA ALA A 230 -29.08 15.91 4.72
C ALA A 230 -29.87 17.02 4.01
N ALA A 231 -29.58 18.27 4.33
CA ALA A 231 -30.05 19.41 3.54
C ALA A 231 -29.34 19.45 2.18
N THR A 232 -29.97 20.00 1.15
CA THR A 232 -29.33 20.08 -0.18
C THR A 232 -28.34 21.24 -0.24
N VAL A 233 -27.09 20.94 -0.60
CA VAL A 233 -26.09 21.92 -1.03
C VAL A 233 -25.93 21.87 -2.55
N SER A 234 -25.69 23.01 -3.16
CA SER A 234 -25.32 23.13 -4.56
C SER A 234 -23.99 23.87 -4.73
N ALA A 235 -23.26 23.58 -5.78
CA ALA A 235 -22.09 24.34 -6.23
C ALA A 235 -22.50 25.19 -7.43
N GLY A 236 -22.21 26.48 -7.40
CA GLY A 236 -22.48 27.41 -8.51
C GLY A 236 -21.19 27.92 -9.13
N LEU A 237 -21.18 28.06 -10.46
CA LEU A 237 -20.08 28.70 -11.19
C LEU A 237 -20.66 29.51 -12.34
N HIS A 238 -20.23 30.76 -12.50
CA HIS A 238 -20.64 31.58 -13.63
C HIS A 238 -19.83 31.21 -14.88
N PRO A 239 -20.47 31.17 -16.06
CA PRO A 239 -19.72 31.03 -17.30
C PRO A 239 -18.77 32.22 -17.45
N THR A 240 -17.46 31.97 -17.57
CA THR A 240 -16.55 33.01 -18.07
C THR A 240 -17.07 33.51 -19.40
N ARG A 241 -17.28 34.84 -19.54
CA ARG A 241 -17.42 35.49 -20.85
C ARG A 241 -16.09 35.42 -21.61
N ALA A 242 -15.66 34.22 -21.98
CA ALA A 242 -14.50 34.03 -22.82
C ALA A 242 -14.85 34.47 -24.25
N GLY A 243 -14.43 35.67 -24.64
CA GLY A 243 -14.25 36.01 -26.06
C GLY A 243 -15.43 36.59 -26.85
N HIS A 244 -16.60 36.85 -26.27
CA HIS A 244 -17.59 37.70 -26.97
C HIS A 244 -17.12 39.15 -26.99
N ARG A 245 -16.39 39.48 -28.06
CA ARG A 245 -16.21 40.82 -28.64
C ARG A 245 -17.40 41.70 -28.23
N LYS A 246 -17.14 42.76 -27.45
CA LYS A 246 -18.14 43.80 -27.12
C LYS A 246 -18.97 44.05 -28.39
N PRO A 247 -20.28 43.74 -28.43
CA PRO A 247 -21.13 44.24 -29.50
C PRO A 247 -21.02 45.76 -29.40
N SER A 248 -20.40 46.36 -30.41
CA SER A 248 -20.30 47.81 -30.53
C SER A 248 -21.65 48.36 -30.96
N SER A 249 -22.66 48.25 -30.10
CA SER A 249 -23.92 48.98 -30.20
C SER A 249 -24.75 48.72 -28.96
N GLU A 250 -24.96 49.80 -28.20
CA GLU A 250 -25.93 49.92 -27.13
C GLU A 250 -27.31 49.43 -27.59
N VAL A 251 -27.71 48.24 -27.17
CA VAL A 251 -29.13 47.93 -27.00
C VAL A 251 -29.26 47.22 -25.67
N ALA A 252 -29.74 47.97 -24.67
CA ALA A 252 -30.09 47.48 -23.36
C ALA A 252 -31.31 46.55 -23.48
N PHE A 253 -31.05 45.27 -23.72
CA PHE A 253 -32.01 44.24 -23.35
C PHE A 253 -31.63 43.75 -21.97
N GLU A 254 -32.50 44.05 -21.02
CA GLU A 254 -32.60 43.47 -19.69
C GLU A 254 -33.00 42.00 -19.85
N GLU A 255 -32.09 41.21 -20.45
CA GLU A 255 -32.24 39.77 -20.55
C GLU A 255 -32.01 39.21 -19.16
N GLN A 256 -33.12 38.81 -18.56
CA GLN A 256 -33.25 37.90 -17.45
C GLN A 256 -32.46 36.61 -17.76
N ARG A 257 -31.13 36.68 -17.58
CA ARG A 257 -30.20 35.55 -17.65
C ARG A 257 -30.44 34.66 -16.44
N VAL A 258 -31.48 33.84 -16.53
CA VAL A 258 -31.62 32.57 -15.82
C VAL A 258 -30.44 31.69 -16.26
N ASP A 259 -29.71 31.01 -15.40
CA ASP A 259 -29.50 31.06 -13.96
C ASP A 259 -28.14 30.40 -13.79
N HIS A 260 -27.48 30.58 -12.66
CA HIS A 260 -26.20 29.95 -12.35
C HIS A 260 -26.19 28.46 -12.75
N THR A 261 -25.17 28.02 -13.50
CA THR A 261 -24.86 26.59 -13.66
C THR A 261 -24.62 26.06 -12.25
N THR A 262 -25.62 25.40 -11.68
CA THR A 262 -25.57 24.83 -10.34
C THR A 262 -25.57 23.30 -10.40
N ALA A 263 -24.74 22.68 -9.58
CA ALA A 263 -24.67 21.24 -9.44
C ALA A 263 -25.01 20.82 -8.02
N THR A 264 -25.81 19.77 -7.88
CA THR A 264 -26.16 19.14 -6.60
C THR A 264 -25.47 17.79 -6.40
N THR A 265 -24.62 17.37 -7.35
CA THR A 265 -23.85 16.13 -7.28
C THR A 265 -22.38 16.38 -7.65
N PRO A 266 -21.45 15.53 -7.19
CA PRO A 266 -20.03 15.62 -7.55
C PRO A 266 -19.79 15.63 -9.08
N GLU A 267 -20.44 14.72 -9.81
CA GLU A 267 -20.33 14.63 -11.27
C GLU A 267 -20.93 15.84 -11.99
N GLY A 268 -22.03 16.42 -11.46
CA GLY A 268 -22.59 17.65 -11.98
C GLY A 268 -21.62 18.83 -11.85
N LEU A 269 -20.85 18.88 -10.75
CA LEU A 269 -19.82 19.91 -10.59
C LEU A 269 -18.69 19.74 -11.61
N MET A 270 -18.24 18.50 -11.86
CA MET A 270 -17.25 18.24 -12.90
C MET A 270 -17.75 18.65 -14.29
N GLN A 271 -19.02 18.37 -14.60
CA GLN A 271 -19.64 18.79 -15.85
C GLN A 271 -19.64 20.31 -16.00
N ILE A 272 -20.06 21.05 -14.97
CA ILE A 272 -20.04 22.52 -15.00
C ILE A 272 -18.62 23.06 -15.18
N LEU A 273 -17.62 22.47 -14.51
CA LEU A 273 -16.22 22.88 -14.71
C LEU A 273 -15.79 22.67 -16.16
N GLN A 274 -16.11 21.52 -16.76
CA GLN A 274 -15.81 21.24 -18.18
C GLN A 274 -16.52 22.22 -19.12
N GLU A 275 -17.82 22.47 -18.93
CA GLU A 275 -18.63 23.38 -19.75
C GLU A 275 -18.19 24.85 -19.65
N THR A 276 -17.60 25.23 -18.51
CA THR A 276 -17.03 26.57 -18.28
C THR A 276 -15.56 26.67 -18.71
N GLY A 277 -15.03 25.68 -19.41
CA GLY A 277 -13.70 25.72 -20.03
C GLY A 277 -12.55 25.25 -19.13
N HIS A 278 -12.83 24.55 -18.03
CA HIS A 278 -11.79 23.87 -17.26
C HIS A 278 -11.39 22.56 -17.95
N THR A 279 -10.11 22.23 -17.88
CA THR A 279 -9.63 20.87 -18.11
C THR A 279 -9.79 20.09 -16.81
N VAL A 280 -10.48 18.96 -16.87
CA VAL A 280 -10.66 18.04 -15.75
C VAL A 280 -10.22 16.65 -16.19
N THR A 281 -9.23 16.09 -15.49
CA THR A 281 -8.76 14.71 -15.69
C THR A 281 -8.79 13.95 -14.36
N VAL A 282 -8.94 12.64 -14.42
CA VAL A 282 -8.82 11.77 -13.24
C VAL A 282 -7.81 10.66 -13.51
N ASP A 283 -6.75 10.57 -12.71
CA ASP A 283 -5.77 9.48 -12.81
C ASP A 283 -6.13 8.34 -11.83
N ASP A 284 -6.08 7.08 -12.28
CA ASP A 284 -5.87 5.91 -11.39
C ASP A 284 -4.39 5.88 -11.05
N ALA A 285 -4.03 6.51 -9.93
CA ALA A 285 -2.67 6.69 -9.51
C ALA A 285 -2.21 5.58 -8.57
N ARG A 286 -1.00 5.06 -8.81
CA ARG A 286 -0.42 3.93 -8.09
C ARG A 286 0.93 4.27 -7.51
N TYR A 287 1.11 3.86 -6.27
CA TYR A 287 2.22 4.18 -5.39
C TYR A 287 2.66 2.92 -4.63
N PHE A 288 3.89 2.89 -4.13
CA PHE A 288 4.17 2.04 -2.97
C PHE A 288 3.64 2.71 -1.69
N ALA A 289 2.90 1.98 -0.86
CA ALA A 289 2.34 2.54 0.35
C ALA A 289 3.45 2.90 1.36
N ASN A 290 3.44 4.15 1.82
CA ASN A 290 4.33 4.65 2.86
C ASN A 290 3.52 4.97 4.12
N PHE A 291 3.41 4.00 5.04
CA PHE A 291 2.69 4.24 6.30
C PHE A 291 3.50 4.97 7.36
N ALA A 292 4.81 5.10 7.14
CA ALA A 292 5.75 5.59 8.14
C ALA A 292 5.97 7.10 8.02
N HIS A 293 6.04 7.61 6.79
CA HIS A 293 6.36 9.01 6.47
C HIS A 293 7.58 9.50 7.27
N LEU A 294 8.63 8.68 7.34
CA LEU A 294 9.78 8.92 8.20
C LEU A 294 10.89 9.64 7.43
N HIS A 295 11.57 10.54 8.14
CA HIS A 295 12.75 11.26 7.67
C HIS A 295 13.86 11.12 8.70
N TYR A 296 15.10 10.96 8.25
CA TYR A 296 16.29 10.93 9.11
C TYR A 296 17.35 11.89 8.58
N LYS A 297 17.66 12.94 9.37
CA LYS A 297 18.65 13.97 9.00
C LYS A 297 18.38 14.61 7.62
N GLY A 298 17.10 14.79 7.29
CA GLY A 298 16.64 15.36 6.01
C GLY A 298 16.59 14.39 4.84
N MET A 299 16.89 13.11 5.05
CA MET A 299 16.74 12.04 4.05
C MET A 299 15.42 11.28 4.27
N ASP A 300 14.79 10.85 3.18
CA ASP A 300 13.65 9.95 3.20
C ASP A 300 14.06 8.61 3.83
N VAL A 301 13.27 8.10 4.75
CA VAL A 301 13.50 6.75 5.31
C VAL A 301 12.62 5.76 4.55
N MET A 302 13.28 4.89 3.77
CA MET A 302 12.63 3.79 3.08
C MET A 302 12.18 2.74 4.10
N ALA A 303 10.86 2.69 4.34
CA ALA A 303 10.20 1.76 5.27
C ALA A 303 8.98 1.07 4.64
N PRO A 304 9.16 0.38 3.49
CA PRO A 304 8.07 -0.35 2.82
C PRO A 304 7.46 -1.42 3.72
N PHE A 305 6.13 -1.55 3.65
CA PHE A 305 5.43 -2.68 4.23
C PHE A 305 5.41 -3.83 3.21
N TRP A 306 6.24 -4.85 3.42
CA TRP A 306 6.39 -5.95 2.48
C TRP A 306 5.30 -7.01 2.61
N ILE A 307 4.74 -7.41 1.47
CA ILE A 307 3.80 -8.52 1.33
C ILE A 307 4.41 -9.65 0.50
N ASP A 308 4.20 -10.88 0.95
CA ASP A 308 4.51 -12.10 0.20
C ASP A 308 3.40 -12.38 -0.82
N THR A 309 3.79 -12.37 -2.10
CA THR A 309 2.89 -12.61 -3.24
C THR A 309 2.53 -14.08 -3.45
N GLY A 310 3.24 -15.01 -2.78
CA GLY A 310 3.16 -16.44 -3.04
C GLY A 310 3.90 -16.89 -4.31
N MET A 311 4.43 -15.97 -5.12
CA MET A 311 5.31 -16.29 -6.24
C MET A 311 6.73 -16.56 -5.74
N THR A 312 7.49 -17.36 -6.48
CA THR A 312 8.90 -17.63 -6.17
C THR A 312 9.81 -16.87 -7.11
N VAL A 313 10.92 -16.33 -6.59
CA VAL A 313 11.95 -15.69 -7.42
C VAL A 313 12.79 -16.79 -8.09
N PRO A 314 12.80 -16.89 -9.44
CA PRO A 314 13.57 -17.92 -10.14
C PRO A 314 15.06 -17.90 -9.78
N GLY A 315 15.66 -19.08 -9.60
CA GLY A 315 17.09 -19.21 -9.26
C GLY A 315 17.46 -18.79 -7.83
N SER A 316 16.52 -18.29 -7.02
CA SER A 316 16.77 -17.93 -5.63
C SER A 316 16.72 -19.14 -4.70
N ARG A 317 17.55 -19.12 -3.65
CA ARG A 317 17.54 -20.10 -2.56
C ARG A 317 17.79 -19.40 -1.23
N GLU A 318 16.95 -19.69 -0.24
CA GLU A 318 17.20 -19.33 1.16
C GLU A 318 18.25 -20.25 1.79
N SER A 319 18.72 -19.92 3.00
CA SER A 319 19.62 -20.78 3.79
C SER A 319 19.06 -22.17 4.06
N THR A 320 17.72 -22.30 4.02
CA THR A 320 16.95 -23.55 4.16
C THR A 320 16.91 -24.38 2.89
N GLY A 321 17.40 -23.86 1.76
CA GLY A 321 17.30 -24.48 0.43
C GLY A 321 15.95 -24.27 -0.26
N ARG A 322 14.99 -23.56 0.35
CA ARG A 322 13.72 -23.20 -0.29
C ARG A 322 13.90 -22.06 -1.28
N ALA A 323 13.07 -22.02 -2.33
CA ALA A 323 13.00 -20.84 -3.19
C ALA A 323 12.50 -19.64 -2.38
N ARG A 324 13.11 -18.47 -2.57
CA ARG A 324 12.70 -17.26 -1.87
C ARG A 324 11.40 -16.74 -2.48
N PRO A 325 10.40 -16.34 -1.66
CA PRO A 325 9.21 -15.70 -2.19
C PRO A 325 9.54 -14.34 -2.81
N LEU A 326 8.78 -13.96 -3.83
CA LEU A 326 8.72 -12.59 -4.31
C LEU A 326 7.94 -11.77 -3.27
N LEU A 327 8.67 -10.91 -2.58
CA LEU A 327 8.06 -9.88 -1.75
C LEU A 327 7.92 -8.61 -2.59
N VAL A 328 6.81 -7.91 -2.44
CA VAL A 328 6.61 -6.57 -2.99
C VAL A 328 6.18 -5.62 -1.86
N PRO A 329 6.52 -4.32 -1.91
CA PRO A 329 5.87 -3.36 -1.04
C PRO A 329 4.36 -3.35 -1.35
N VAL A 330 3.52 -3.26 -0.33
CA VAL A 330 2.08 -3.07 -0.51
C VAL A 330 1.83 -1.84 -1.37
N SER A 331 0.99 -1.96 -2.38
CA SER A 331 0.59 -0.83 -3.21
C SER A 331 -0.42 0.05 -2.46
N HIS A 332 -0.36 1.34 -2.76
CA HIS A 332 -1.42 2.30 -2.51
C HIS A 332 -1.97 2.73 -3.86
N ALA A 333 -3.28 2.87 -3.96
CA ALA A 333 -3.91 3.44 -5.14
C ALA A 333 -5.02 4.40 -4.73
N GLU A 334 -5.16 5.45 -5.53
CA GLU A 334 -6.16 6.50 -5.37
C GLU A 334 -6.58 7.03 -6.74
N LEU A 335 -7.73 7.69 -6.76
CA LEU A 335 -8.18 8.46 -7.92
C LEU A 335 -7.78 9.92 -7.71
N GLU A 336 -7.12 10.55 -8.69
CA GLU A 336 -6.60 11.91 -8.56
C GLU A 336 -7.22 12.86 -9.58
N TRP A 337 -7.99 13.83 -9.12
CA TRP A 337 -8.59 14.86 -9.97
C TRP A 337 -7.59 16.00 -10.15
N HIS A 338 -7.29 16.31 -11.39
CA HIS A 338 -6.51 17.49 -11.77
C HIS A 338 -7.43 18.46 -12.50
N ILE A 339 -7.72 19.60 -11.87
CA ILE A 339 -8.60 20.64 -12.43
C ILE A 339 -7.78 21.88 -12.71
N ARG A 340 -7.80 22.34 -13.96
CA ARG A 340 -7.11 23.56 -14.41
C ARG A 340 -8.04 24.41 -15.25
N GLY A 341 -8.08 25.72 -14.98
CA GLY A 341 -8.95 26.61 -15.73
C GLY A 341 -9.10 28.01 -15.11
N PRO A 342 -10.11 28.77 -15.56
CA PRO A 342 -10.22 30.19 -15.25
C PRO A 342 -10.60 30.50 -13.79
N HIS A 343 -11.37 29.63 -13.13
CA HIS A 343 -11.90 29.89 -11.79
C HIS A 343 -11.30 28.97 -10.73
N VAL A 344 -11.17 27.69 -11.05
CA VAL A 344 -10.69 26.67 -10.12
C VAL A 344 -9.40 26.04 -10.65
N ASN A 345 -8.37 26.03 -9.82
CA ASN A 345 -7.16 25.25 -10.03
C ASN A 345 -6.91 24.45 -8.75
N ALA A 346 -7.09 23.14 -8.81
CA ALA A 346 -7.12 22.27 -7.64
C ALA A 346 -6.67 20.85 -7.99
N ASP A 347 -6.10 20.16 -7.00
CA ASP A 347 -5.69 18.76 -7.06
C ASP A 347 -6.22 18.05 -5.81
N VAL A 348 -7.10 17.06 -6.02
CA VAL A 348 -7.69 16.29 -4.92
C VAL A 348 -7.64 14.81 -5.24
N SER A 349 -7.46 13.98 -4.21
CA SER A 349 -7.48 12.52 -4.36
C SER A 349 -8.64 11.89 -3.60
N TYR A 350 -9.06 10.71 -4.06
CA TYR A 350 -10.11 9.90 -3.44
C TYR A 350 -9.62 8.49 -3.20
N TYR A 351 -9.74 8.03 -1.95
CA TYR A 351 -9.49 6.65 -1.57
C TYR A 351 -10.16 6.34 -0.23
N PHE A 352 -10.30 5.05 0.08
CA PHE A 352 -10.68 4.61 1.43
C PHE A 352 -9.46 4.64 2.34
N GLY A 353 -9.36 5.70 3.13
CA GLY A 353 -8.21 5.93 3.97
C GLY A 353 -8.16 5.02 5.18
N VAL A 354 -6.94 4.93 5.67
CA VAL A 354 -6.58 4.20 6.87
C VAL A 354 -7.32 4.74 8.13
N ASP A 355 -7.78 5.99 8.09
CA ASP A 355 -8.65 6.63 9.09
C ASP A 355 -10.12 6.18 9.04
N GLY A 356 -10.48 5.29 8.10
CA GLY A 356 -11.82 4.78 7.92
C GLY A 356 -12.74 5.67 7.07
N LYS A 357 -12.19 6.65 6.36
CA LYS A 357 -12.99 7.58 5.53
C LYS A 357 -12.80 7.30 4.05
N ALA A 358 -13.90 7.19 3.30
CA ALA A 358 -13.89 7.12 1.83
C ALA A 358 -14.34 8.48 1.27
N GLU A 359 -13.38 9.36 1.02
CA GLU A 359 -13.62 10.78 0.80
C GLU A 359 -12.57 11.43 -0.11
N TRP A 360 -12.89 12.60 -0.65
CA TRP A 360 -11.92 13.46 -1.33
C TRP A 360 -11.03 14.19 -0.31
N ARG A 361 -9.74 14.32 -0.63
CA ARG A 361 -8.69 14.89 0.21
C ARG A 361 -7.74 15.74 -0.63
N THR A 362 -6.94 16.60 0.02
CA THR A 362 -5.88 17.35 -0.67
C THR A 362 -4.66 16.46 -0.97
N MET A 363 -3.90 16.84 -2.00
CA MET A 363 -2.69 16.14 -2.45
C MET A 363 -1.44 17.03 -2.32
N ASP A 364 -1.30 17.80 -1.26
CA ASP A 364 -0.28 18.87 -1.14
C ASP A 364 0.93 18.51 -0.27
N THR A 365 1.03 17.26 0.18
CA THR A 365 2.19 16.74 0.91
C THR A 365 3.18 16.04 -0.02
N LEU A 366 4.47 16.15 0.29
CA LEU A 366 5.55 15.56 -0.51
C LEU A 366 5.55 14.03 -0.43
N ASP A 367 5.47 13.39 -1.59
CA ASP A 367 5.79 11.96 -1.70
C ASP A 367 7.30 11.73 -1.59
N GLN A 368 7.66 10.71 -0.83
CA GLN A 368 9.06 10.29 -0.71
C GLN A 368 9.55 9.66 -2.03
N ALA A 369 10.81 9.89 -2.39
CA ALA A 369 11.33 9.53 -3.71
C ALA A 369 11.23 8.02 -4.02
N TRP A 370 11.24 7.16 -3.00
CA TRP A 370 11.15 5.71 -3.15
C TRP A 370 9.73 5.17 -3.37
N VAL A 371 8.70 5.98 -3.13
CA VAL A 371 7.29 5.59 -3.27
C VAL A 371 6.89 5.47 -4.73
N LEU A 372 7.49 6.30 -5.60
CA LEU A 372 7.22 6.37 -7.04
C LEU A 372 5.75 6.72 -7.35
N ARG A 373 5.41 6.96 -8.61
CA ARG A 373 4.03 7.23 -9.04
C ARG A 373 3.81 6.74 -10.47
N ARG A 374 2.65 6.12 -10.72
CA ARG A 374 2.16 5.85 -12.08
C ARG A 374 0.66 6.10 -12.18
N ALA A 375 0.25 6.91 -13.14
CA ALA A 375 -1.13 6.92 -13.63
C ALA A 375 -1.32 5.68 -14.53
N ALA A 376 -2.00 4.66 -14.00
CA ALA A 376 -2.28 3.44 -14.76
C ALA A 376 -3.36 3.66 -15.83
N HIS A 377 -4.31 4.54 -15.53
CA HIS A 377 -5.33 5.04 -16.46
C HIS A 377 -5.52 6.54 -16.22
N THR A 378 -5.84 7.28 -17.28
CA THR A 378 -6.28 8.68 -17.18
C THR A 378 -7.65 8.80 -17.84
N TYR A 379 -8.64 9.21 -17.06
CA TYR A 379 -10.02 9.38 -17.48
C TYR A 379 -10.27 10.85 -17.83
N THR A 380 -10.97 11.07 -18.95
CA THR A 380 -11.30 12.41 -19.47
C THR A 380 -12.75 12.49 -19.95
N GLY A 381 -13.30 13.69 -20.08
CA GLY A 381 -14.66 13.92 -20.60
C GLY A 381 -15.72 13.14 -19.80
N ASP A 382 -16.56 12.37 -20.49
CA ASP A 382 -17.61 11.55 -19.88
C ASP A 382 -17.07 10.51 -18.88
N GLN A 383 -15.84 10.02 -19.09
CA GLN A 383 -15.23 9.05 -18.17
C GLN A 383 -14.94 9.70 -16.82
N THR A 384 -14.50 10.96 -16.81
CA THR A 384 -14.32 11.74 -15.57
C THR A 384 -15.64 11.85 -14.81
N LEU A 385 -16.75 12.10 -15.52
CA LEU A 385 -18.07 12.22 -14.89
C LEU A 385 -18.49 10.89 -14.24
N GLU A 386 -18.31 9.78 -14.95
CA GLU A 386 -18.65 8.45 -14.42
C GLU A 386 -17.78 8.07 -13.21
N VAL A 387 -16.47 8.27 -13.28
CA VAL A 387 -15.56 8.01 -12.16
C VAL A 387 -15.93 8.85 -10.94
N THR A 388 -16.29 10.13 -11.16
CA THR A 388 -16.71 11.03 -10.08
C THR A 388 -18.05 10.60 -9.47
N ARG A 389 -19.01 10.16 -10.28
CA ARG A 389 -20.29 9.61 -9.81
C ARG A 389 -20.09 8.38 -8.94
N LEU A 390 -19.22 7.46 -9.38
CA LEU A 390 -18.90 6.24 -8.64
C LEU A 390 -18.22 6.55 -7.31
N ALA A 391 -17.26 7.47 -7.27
CA ALA A 391 -16.65 7.93 -6.02
C ALA A 391 -17.69 8.55 -5.05
N GLY A 392 -18.61 9.37 -5.56
CA GLY A 392 -19.70 9.93 -4.75
C GLY A 392 -20.66 8.87 -4.18
N LEU A 393 -20.98 7.84 -4.98
CA LEU A 393 -21.77 6.70 -4.50
C LEU A 393 -21.01 5.84 -3.47
N MET A 394 -19.71 5.65 -3.66
CA MET A 394 -18.87 4.94 -2.68
C MET A 394 -18.86 5.68 -1.34
N THR A 395 -18.71 7.00 -1.32
CA THR A 395 -18.78 7.79 -0.08
C THR A 395 -20.07 7.51 0.68
N VAL A 396 -21.21 7.52 0.00
CA VAL A 396 -22.52 7.23 0.61
C VAL A 396 -22.58 5.78 1.13
N ALA A 397 -22.12 4.81 0.35
CA ALA A 397 -22.13 3.40 0.74
C ALA A 397 -21.25 3.15 1.99
N TYR A 398 -20.06 3.76 2.07
CA TYR A 398 -19.22 3.67 3.27
C TYR A 398 -19.88 4.30 4.50
N MET A 399 -20.64 5.39 4.34
CA MET A 399 -21.43 5.98 5.44
C MET A 399 -22.53 5.02 5.93
N HIS A 400 -23.22 4.33 5.02
CA HIS A 400 -24.19 3.29 5.40
C HIS A 400 -23.53 2.10 6.11
N LEU A 401 -22.36 1.67 5.65
CA LEU A 401 -21.57 0.60 6.29
C LEU A 401 -21.16 0.99 7.71
N HIS A 402 -20.71 2.22 7.93
CA HIS A 402 -20.38 2.71 9.28
C HIS A 402 -21.61 2.83 10.18
N ALA A 403 -22.77 3.19 9.62
CA ALA A 403 -24.04 3.20 10.35
C ALA A 403 -24.45 1.79 10.80
N ALA A 404 -24.28 0.79 9.92
CA ALA A 404 -24.60 -0.59 10.21
C ALA A 404 -23.59 -1.26 11.16
N HIS A 405 -22.35 -0.77 11.18
CA HIS A 405 -21.22 -1.42 11.86
C HIS A 405 -20.32 -0.43 12.62
N PRO A 406 -20.87 0.39 13.54
CA PRO A 406 -20.14 1.50 14.16
C PRO A 406 -18.99 1.07 15.09
N ALA A 407 -18.95 -0.21 15.47
CA ALA A 407 -17.93 -0.78 16.34
C ALA A 407 -16.74 -1.38 15.57
N MET A 408 -16.67 -1.23 14.25
CA MET A 408 -15.56 -1.79 13.48
C MET A 408 -14.23 -1.12 13.86
N PRO A 409 -13.16 -1.92 14.07
CA PRO A 409 -11.85 -1.38 14.37
C PRO A 409 -11.33 -0.56 13.20
N PHE A 410 -10.54 0.47 13.51
CA PHE A 410 -9.88 1.32 12.50
C PHE A 410 -10.86 1.92 11.47
N GLY A 411 -12.10 2.22 11.90
CA GLY A 411 -13.15 2.69 10.99
C GLY A 411 -13.35 1.74 9.81
N GLY A 412 -13.27 0.43 10.04
CA GLY A 412 -13.49 -0.57 9.00
C GLY A 412 -12.31 -0.77 8.04
N TYR A 413 -11.16 -0.09 8.19
CA TYR A 413 -9.98 -0.39 7.36
C TYR A 413 -9.64 -1.88 7.45
N TYR A 414 -9.24 -2.48 6.32
CA TYR A 414 -9.23 -3.92 6.05
C TYR A 414 -10.59 -4.62 5.92
N ALA A 415 -11.52 -4.42 6.85
CA ALA A 415 -12.82 -5.10 6.85
C ALA A 415 -13.69 -4.65 5.67
N LEU A 416 -13.78 -3.34 5.46
CA LEU A 416 -14.46 -2.70 4.33
C LEU A 416 -13.54 -2.50 3.12
N GLY A 417 -12.31 -3.02 3.16
CA GLY A 417 -11.30 -2.86 2.12
C GLY A 417 -10.10 -2.03 2.58
N VAL A 418 -9.19 -1.78 1.65
CA VAL A 418 -8.07 -0.84 1.78
C VAL A 418 -8.21 0.27 0.72
N CYS A 419 -7.28 1.22 0.72
CA CYS A 419 -7.25 2.38 -0.19
C CYS A 419 -7.61 2.05 -1.65
N GLN A 420 -7.15 0.90 -2.15
CA GLN A 420 -7.31 0.50 -3.55
C GLN A 420 -8.52 -0.39 -3.87
N ASP A 421 -9.33 -0.84 -2.89
CA ASP A 421 -10.51 -1.67 -3.19
C ASP A 421 -11.56 -0.87 -3.99
N GLY A 422 -11.81 0.38 -3.60
CA GLY A 422 -12.67 1.30 -4.36
C GLY A 422 -12.13 1.60 -5.75
N VAL A 423 -10.82 1.82 -5.87
CA VAL A 423 -10.14 2.03 -7.17
C VAL A 423 -10.25 0.79 -8.04
N SER A 424 -10.11 -0.42 -7.48
CA SER A 424 -10.31 -1.68 -8.20
C SER A 424 -11.71 -1.84 -8.75
N ALA A 425 -12.72 -1.44 -7.96
CA ALA A 425 -14.12 -1.47 -8.38
C ALA A 425 -14.37 -0.52 -9.55
N VAL A 426 -13.81 0.70 -9.51
CA VAL A 426 -13.85 1.65 -10.63
C VAL A 426 -13.08 1.10 -11.84
N GLU A 427 -11.85 0.62 -11.68
CA GLU A 427 -11.04 0.04 -12.75
C GLU A 427 -11.79 -1.08 -13.46
N LYS A 428 -12.42 -2.00 -12.70
CA LYS A 428 -13.21 -3.10 -13.23
C LYS A 428 -14.36 -2.61 -14.10
N LYS A 429 -15.07 -1.58 -13.64
CA LYS A 429 -16.20 -0.98 -14.36
C LYS A 429 -15.74 -0.28 -15.64
N MET A 430 -14.64 0.47 -15.56
CA MET A 430 -14.16 1.30 -16.67
C MET A 430 -13.40 0.52 -17.73
N THR A 431 -12.71 -0.56 -17.35
CA THR A 431 -11.76 -1.28 -18.23
C THR A 431 -12.09 -2.75 -18.44
N GLY A 432 -12.97 -3.32 -17.61
CA GLY A 432 -13.25 -4.75 -17.60
C GLY A 432 -12.20 -5.60 -16.87
N ALA A 433 -11.11 -5.02 -16.37
CA ALA A 433 -10.04 -5.72 -15.66
C ALA A 433 -9.82 -5.17 -14.23
N VAL A 434 -9.21 -5.98 -13.35
CA VAL A 434 -8.67 -5.52 -12.06
C VAL A 434 -7.20 -5.88 -12.04
N THR A 435 -6.35 -4.89 -11.83
CA THR A 435 -4.90 -5.06 -11.83
C THR A 435 -4.25 -4.62 -10.51
N LEU A 436 -5.05 -4.24 -9.50
CA LEU A 436 -4.59 -3.87 -8.16
C LEU A 436 -4.57 -5.08 -7.20
N PHE A 437 -3.59 -5.11 -6.29
CA PHE A 437 -3.39 -6.15 -5.27
C PHE A 437 -2.62 -5.58 -4.06
N PRO A 438 -3.01 -5.87 -2.79
CA PRO A 438 -4.14 -6.70 -2.36
C PRO A 438 -5.48 -5.95 -2.21
N ASN A 439 -6.59 -6.65 -2.46
CA ASN A 439 -7.94 -6.18 -2.16
C ASN A 439 -8.48 -6.97 -0.98
N THR A 440 -9.06 -6.28 0.01
CA THR A 440 -9.37 -6.91 1.30
C THR A 440 -10.81 -6.79 1.74
N ALA A 441 -11.70 -6.18 0.95
CA ALA A 441 -13.09 -5.99 1.36
C ALA A 441 -13.80 -7.31 1.69
N ASP A 442 -14.54 -7.33 2.78
CA ASP A 442 -15.43 -8.43 3.16
C ASP A 442 -16.81 -8.20 2.53
N ILE A 443 -17.05 -8.83 1.38
CA ILE A 443 -18.29 -8.64 0.60
C ILE A 443 -19.57 -8.99 1.36
N THR A 444 -19.47 -9.73 2.47
CA THR A 444 -20.64 -10.04 3.29
C THR A 444 -21.22 -8.81 3.98
N LEU A 445 -20.41 -7.75 4.15
CA LEU A 445 -20.81 -6.46 4.71
C LEU A 445 -21.46 -5.54 3.64
N PHE A 446 -21.13 -5.72 2.37
CA PHE A 446 -21.66 -4.93 1.25
C PHE A 446 -23.00 -5.48 0.77
N ASN A 447 -24.04 -5.28 1.58
CA ASN A 447 -25.36 -5.88 1.37
C ASN A 447 -26.55 -4.91 1.50
N ASP A 448 -26.32 -3.61 1.75
CA ASP A 448 -27.41 -2.63 1.86
C ASP A 448 -28.08 -2.41 0.49
N PRO A 449 -29.39 -2.66 0.34
CA PRO A 449 -30.07 -2.51 -0.94
C PRO A 449 -30.07 -1.07 -1.49
N ARG A 450 -29.83 -0.05 -0.65
CA ARG A 450 -29.64 1.34 -1.11
C ARG A 450 -28.40 1.50 -1.98
N ASP A 451 -27.39 0.66 -1.75
CA ASP A 451 -26.07 0.75 -2.37
C ASP A 451 -25.86 -0.38 -3.39
N ALA A 452 -26.93 -0.85 -4.03
CA ALA A 452 -26.93 -2.03 -4.90
C ALA A 452 -25.86 -2.00 -6.00
N GLU A 453 -25.58 -0.82 -6.58
CA GLU A 453 -24.52 -0.67 -7.58
C GLU A 453 -23.13 -0.87 -6.97
N ILE A 454 -22.83 -0.24 -5.84
CA ILE A 454 -21.53 -0.39 -5.15
C ILE A 454 -21.35 -1.83 -4.67
N ASN A 455 -22.39 -2.44 -4.10
CA ASN A 455 -22.36 -3.85 -3.70
C ASN A 455 -22.03 -4.77 -4.89
N ALA A 456 -22.64 -4.51 -6.05
CA ALA A 456 -22.38 -5.28 -7.26
C ALA A 456 -20.94 -5.11 -7.76
N LEU A 457 -20.38 -3.89 -7.70
CA LEU A 457 -18.99 -3.63 -8.06
C LEU A 457 -18.00 -4.35 -7.15
N PHE A 458 -18.19 -4.26 -5.83
CA PHE A 458 -17.32 -4.94 -4.86
C PHE A 458 -17.42 -6.46 -4.97
N LYS A 459 -18.58 -7.01 -5.35
CA LYS A 459 -18.76 -8.47 -5.51
C LYS A 459 -17.93 -9.07 -6.66
N VAL A 460 -17.55 -8.26 -7.67
CA VAL A 460 -16.88 -8.75 -8.88
C VAL A 460 -15.37 -8.50 -8.91
N ILE A 461 -14.83 -7.81 -7.92
CA ILE A 461 -13.37 -7.67 -7.77
C ILE A 461 -12.80 -8.87 -7.00
N PRO A 462 -11.50 -9.19 -7.16
CA PRO A 462 -10.86 -10.22 -6.34
C PRO A 462 -10.78 -9.81 -4.86
N HIS A 463 -10.79 -10.80 -3.96
CA HIS A 463 -10.59 -10.59 -2.52
C HIS A 463 -9.47 -11.51 -2.00
N ASP A 464 -8.38 -10.92 -1.55
CA ASP A 464 -7.14 -11.62 -1.20
C ASP A 464 -7.11 -12.07 0.28
N ARG A 465 -8.23 -11.92 1.00
CA ARG A 465 -8.35 -12.24 2.44
C ARG A 465 -8.06 -13.71 2.75
N ASP A 466 -8.35 -14.62 1.83
CA ASP A 466 -8.13 -16.05 2.07
C ASP A 466 -6.67 -16.48 1.84
N GLY A 467 -5.84 -15.54 1.38
CA GLY A 467 -4.44 -15.76 1.06
C GLY A 467 -4.24 -16.64 -0.17
N ASN A 468 -5.22 -16.67 -1.07
CA ASN A 468 -5.01 -17.20 -2.41
C ASN A 468 -3.95 -16.34 -3.11
N ALA A 469 -3.07 -16.98 -3.88
CA ALA A 469 -2.07 -16.24 -4.63
C ALA A 469 -2.79 -15.36 -5.68
N PRO A 470 -2.48 -14.06 -5.75
CA PRO A 470 -3.04 -13.19 -6.78
C PRO A 470 -2.53 -13.60 -8.17
N SER A 471 -3.25 -13.20 -9.21
CA SER A 471 -2.74 -13.36 -10.57
C SER A 471 -1.51 -12.51 -10.79
N ARG A 472 -0.70 -12.92 -11.77
CA ARG A 472 0.53 -12.24 -12.15
C ARG A 472 0.27 -10.81 -12.62
N GLU A 473 -0.80 -10.64 -13.37
CA GLU A 473 -1.25 -9.36 -13.91
C GLU A 473 -1.59 -8.38 -12.79
N ARG A 474 -2.13 -8.86 -11.66
CA ARG A 474 -2.42 -8.02 -10.50
C ARG A 474 -1.18 -7.62 -9.71
N ILE A 475 -0.20 -8.50 -9.57
CA ILE A 475 1.05 -8.14 -8.88
C ILE A 475 1.81 -7.07 -9.64
N PHE A 476 2.00 -7.26 -10.96
CA PHE A 476 2.75 -6.30 -11.78
C PHE A 476 1.90 -5.07 -12.13
N GLY A 477 0.60 -5.27 -12.25
CA GLY A 477 -0.37 -4.21 -12.38
C GLY A 477 -0.33 -3.25 -11.19
N SER A 478 -0.24 -3.72 -9.95
CA SER A 478 -0.29 -2.82 -8.79
C SER A 478 0.97 -1.98 -8.58
N LEU A 479 2.04 -2.22 -9.34
CA LEU A 479 3.30 -1.49 -9.19
C LEU A 479 3.19 -0.02 -9.67
N PRO A 480 3.93 0.91 -9.04
CA PRO A 480 3.97 2.32 -9.42
C PRO A 480 4.86 2.60 -10.64
N VAL A 481 5.18 1.58 -11.43
CA VAL A 481 6.01 1.65 -12.64
C VAL A 481 5.43 0.68 -13.67
N ALA A 482 5.26 1.12 -14.92
CA ALA A 482 4.89 0.24 -16.02
C ALA A 482 6.10 -0.60 -16.44
N PRO A 483 5.92 -1.85 -16.87
CA PRO A 483 7.03 -2.61 -17.43
C PRO A 483 7.58 -1.88 -18.66
N ALA A 484 8.91 -1.71 -18.73
CA ALA A 484 9.59 -1.26 -19.94
C ALA A 484 9.50 -2.33 -21.05
N ASP A 485 9.77 -1.92 -22.30
CA ASP A 485 9.69 -2.80 -23.48
C ASP A 485 10.66 -4.01 -23.41
N ASP A 486 11.82 -3.86 -22.77
CA ASP A 486 12.73 -4.99 -22.51
C ASP A 486 12.30 -5.76 -21.26
N SER A 487 11.74 -6.95 -21.44
CA SER A 487 11.24 -7.80 -20.35
C SER A 487 12.31 -8.22 -19.33
N ARG A 488 13.61 -8.11 -19.65
CA ARG A 488 14.71 -8.37 -18.70
C ARG A 488 15.04 -7.18 -17.80
N HIS A 489 14.60 -5.99 -18.20
CA HIS A 489 14.83 -4.71 -17.54
C HIS A 489 13.51 -3.97 -17.31
N ALA A 490 12.40 -4.72 -17.26
CA ALA A 490 11.05 -4.19 -17.21
C ALA A 490 10.82 -3.22 -16.03
N PHE A 491 11.49 -3.46 -14.90
CA PHE A 491 11.28 -2.73 -13.66
C PHE A 491 12.54 -2.03 -13.14
N ASP A 492 13.50 -1.70 -14.02
CA ASP A 492 14.75 -1.03 -13.62
C ASP A 492 14.54 0.39 -13.07
N ALA A 493 13.39 1.01 -13.30
CA ALA A 493 13.02 2.27 -12.67
C ALA A 493 12.69 2.12 -11.17
N ILE A 494 12.49 0.90 -10.67
CA ILE A 494 12.31 0.66 -9.23
C ILE A 494 13.69 0.61 -8.55
N THR A 495 13.97 1.62 -7.73
CA THR A 495 15.27 1.79 -7.06
C THR A 495 15.35 1.15 -5.67
N ILE A 496 14.32 0.41 -5.25
CA ILE A 496 14.34 -0.34 -3.98
C ILE A 496 15.36 -1.49 -4.08
N PRO A 497 16.35 -1.58 -3.16
CA PRO A 497 17.44 -2.55 -3.27
C PRO A 497 17.00 -4.01 -3.44
N GLY A 498 17.38 -4.60 -4.57
CA GLY A 498 17.09 -5.99 -4.93
C GLY A 498 15.67 -6.25 -5.47
N LEU A 499 14.74 -5.31 -5.33
CA LEU A 499 13.35 -5.49 -5.79
C LEU A 499 13.26 -5.56 -7.31
N ALA A 500 13.90 -4.64 -8.03
CA ALA A 500 13.88 -4.65 -9.50
C ALA A 500 14.41 -5.97 -10.08
N ALA A 501 15.51 -6.49 -9.52
CA ALA A 501 16.06 -7.78 -9.93
C ALA A 501 15.09 -8.95 -9.70
N ASP A 502 14.43 -8.97 -8.54
CA ASP A 502 13.41 -9.97 -8.22
C ASP A 502 12.22 -9.89 -9.19
N LEU A 503 11.73 -8.67 -9.45
CA LEU A 503 10.62 -8.41 -10.35
C LEU A 503 10.96 -8.80 -11.79
N ASN A 504 12.13 -8.41 -12.30
CA ASN A 504 12.58 -8.78 -13.65
C ASN A 504 12.78 -10.29 -13.80
N ALA A 505 13.29 -10.98 -12.77
CA ALA A 505 13.44 -12.43 -12.79
C ALA A 505 12.07 -13.14 -12.89
N VAL A 506 11.08 -12.68 -12.11
CA VAL A 506 9.72 -13.23 -12.18
C VAL A 506 9.02 -12.81 -13.48
N TYR A 507 9.19 -11.57 -13.92
CA TYR A 507 8.49 -10.97 -15.07
C TYR A 507 9.01 -11.42 -16.43
N SER A 508 10.31 -11.65 -16.60
CA SER A 508 10.81 -12.25 -17.85
C SER A 508 10.25 -13.66 -18.06
N GLY A 509 9.66 -14.26 -17.01
CA GLY A 509 9.24 -15.65 -17.04
C GLY A 509 10.43 -16.56 -17.33
N ALA A 510 11.66 -16.05 -17.08
CA ALA A 510 12.86 -16.83 -17.20
C ALA A 510 12.65 -18.03 -16.28
N ALA A 511 12.29 -19.16 -16.91
CA ALA A 511 12.54 -20.46 -16.34
C ALA A 511 13.97 -20.36 -15.80
N PRO A 512 14.20 -20.74 -14.53
CA PRO A 512 15.50 -20.59 -13.90
C PRO A 512 16.54 -20.96 -14.95
N ASN A 513 17.35 -19.98 -15.38
CA ASN A 513 18.33 -20.21 -16.43
C ASN A 513 18.94 -21.58 -16.10
N PRO A 514 18.93 -22.56 -17.01
CA PRO A 514 19.59 -23.83 -16.79
C PRO A 514 21.10 -23.60 -16.84
N VAL A 515 21.61 -22.76 -15.94
CA VAL A 515 22.97 -22.71 -15.46
C VAL A 515 23.14 -23.80 -14.38
N ASP A 516 22.04 -24.39 -13.90
CA ASP A 516 22.00 -25.84 -13.58
C ASP A 516 21.88 -26.67 -14.87
N GLY A 517 22.71 -26.36 -15.87
CA GLY A 517 23.16 -27.38 -16.80
C GLY A 517 23.80 -28.54 -16.01
N PRO A 518 24.17 -29.64 -16.67
CA PRO A 518 24.75 -30.86 -16.09
C PRO A 518 26.04 -30.73 -15.22
N HIS A 519 26.28 -29.62 -14.52
CA HIS A 519 27.32 -29.47 -13.53
C HIS A 519 27.08 -30.30 -12.27
N SER A 520 25.87 -30.81 -12.00
CA SER A 520 25.70 -31.80 -10.92
C SER A 520 26.35 -33.13 -11.29
N TRP A 521 26.09 -33.74 -12.45
CA TRP A 521 26.72 -35.03 -12.79
C TRP A 521 28.22 -34.91 -12.99
N ARG A 522 28.73 -33.82 -13.61
CA ARG A 522 30.19 -33.63 -13.74
C ARG A 522 30.82 -33.44 -12.37
N THR A 523 30.21 -32.69 -11.45
CA THR A 523 30.75 -32.54 -10.09
C THR A 523 30.65 -33.85 -9.31
N TYR A 524 29.59 -34.65 -9.47
CA TYR A 524 29.47 -35.97 -8.87
C TYR A 524 30.42 -36.99 -9.50
N VAL A 525 30.69 -36.92 -10.81
CA VAL A 525 31.65 -37.78 -11.51
C VAL A 525 33.08 -37.37 -11.22
N PHE A 526 33.40 -36.08 -11.13
CA PHE A 526 34.71 -35.63 -10.69
C PHE A 526 34.93 -35.95 -9.21
N ALA A 527 33.96 -35.68 -8.33
CA ALA A 527 34.05 -36.06 -6.92
C ALA A 527 34.15 -37.59 -6.75
N GLY A 528 33.34 -38.35 -7.50
CA GLY A 528 33.37 -39.80 -7.52
C GLY A 528 34.68 -40.37 -8.06
N ALA A 529 35.19 -39.83 -9.17
CA ALA A 529 36.48 -40.22 -9.74
C ALA A 529 37.65 -39.86 -8.82
N THR A 530 37.61 -38.70 -8.17
CA THR A 530 38.63 -38.29 -7.21
C THR A 530 38.62 -39.20 -5.98
N LEU A 531 37.42 -39.53 -5.46
CA LEU A 531 37.26 -40.50 -4.37
C LEU A 531 37.76 -41.89 -4.79
N LEU A 532 37.44 -42.35 -6.01
CA LEU A 532 37.88 -43.63 -6.54
C LEU A 532 39.40 -43.68 -6.71
N ILE A 533 40.01 -42.65 -7.30
CA ILE A 533 41.47 -42.51 -7.42
C ILE A 533 42.12 -42.54 -6.04
N LEU A 534 41.49 -41.88 -5.05
CA LEU A 534 42.02 -41.88 -3.70
C LEU A 534 41.96 -43.27 -3.04
N ILE A 535 40.82 -43.96 -3.16
CA ILE A 535 40.63 -45.33 -2.65
C ILE A 535 41.64 -46.27 -3.31
N VAL A 536 41.80 -46.18 -4.63
CA VAL A 536 42.78 -46.99 -5.38
C VAL A 536 44.20 -46.66 -4.92
N SER A 537 44.55 -45.38 -4.76
CA SER A 537 45.88 -44.95 -4.30
C SER A 537 46.18 -45.46 -2.89
N ILE A 538 45.22 -45.40 -1.96
CA ILE A 538 45.35 -45.94 -0.60
C ILE A 538 45.50 -47.46 -0.65
N THR A 539 44.73 -48.16 -1.49
CA THR A 539 44.77 -49.61 -1.62
C THR A 539 46.10 -50.10 -2.18
N VAL A 540 46.56 -49.49 -3.28
CA VAL A 540 47.86 -49.78 -3.90
C VAL A 540 49.01 -49.50 -2.93
N PHE A 541 48.97 -48.37 -2.22
CA PHE A 541 49.97 -48.04 -1.20
C PHE A 541 49.97 -49.06 -0.05
N SER A 542 48.80 -49.53 0.37
CA SER A 542 48.66 -50.52 1.45
C SER A 542 49.20 -51.90 1.05
N VAL A 543 48.95 -52.33 -0.19
CA VAL A 543 49.49 -53.59 -0.75
C VAL A 543 51.00 -53.49 -0.90
N TYR A 544 51.51 -52.42 -1.52
CA TYR A 544 52.95 -52.19 -1.69
C TYR A 544 53.72 -52.17 -0.37
N ARG A 545 53.12 -51.60 0.69
CA ARG A 545 53.72 -51.55 2.02
C ARG A 545 53.76 -52.93 2.69
N ARG A 546 52.80 -53.81 2.39
CA ARG A 546 52.70 -55.16 2.96
C ARG A 546 53.83 -56.07 2.46
N ASP A 547 54.22 -55.92 1.20
CA ASP A 547 55.28 -56.71 0.57
C ASP A 547 56.70 -56.25 0.92
N ARG A 548 56.85 -55.10 1.60
CA ARG A 548 58.14 -54.52 2.00
C ARG A 548 58.42 -54.59 3.50
N ILE A 549 57.66 -55.35 4.27
CA ILE A 549 58.03 -55.72 5.64
C ILE A 549 58.80 -57.03 5.53
N PRO A 550 60.14 -57.03 5.66
CA PRO A 550 60.88 -58.28 5.76
C PRO A 550 60.46 -58.93 7.07
N THR A 551 60.05 -60.20 7.02
CA THR A 551 59.90 -61.04 8.21
C THR A 551 61.20 -61.18 8.97
#